data_AF-A0A3N5DA53-F1
#
_entry.id   AF-A0A3N5DA53-F1
#
_cell.length_a   1.000
_cell.length_b   1.000
_cell.length_c   1.000
_cell.angle_alpha   90.00
_cell.angle_beta   90.00
_cell.angle_gamma   90.00
#
_symmetry.space_group_name_H-M   'P 1'
#
loop_
_entity.id
_entity.type
_entity.pdbx_description
1 polymer ?
#
loop_
_entity_poly.entity_id
_entity_poly.type
_entity_poly.pdbx_seq_one_letter_code
_entity_poly.pdbx_strand_id
1 'polypeptide(L)'
;MIAKLLWIAALLATGVVAVFAQVDRQVRYQPELTPLVPRAFSGFAAAQRVRTDIGTENWDAAANSARDLLLRRPIPAENLTLFALAMARSGQDEAAIPALEASARRGWREPVAQLAAARAALASNDATAAARRVSALLAVGELRDDALDLLAGLLRSSEGREAFVSVLADRTGAQDYALTAMSARAAPRDTARTVTLALAEGVTFSCAQLRRVGQALKREGYGADRGRLWQDRCARRR
;
A
#
# COMPACT_ATOMS: atom_id res chain seq x y z
N MET A 1 31.65 -22.19 44.18
CA MET A 1 31.76 -22.69 42.79
C MET A 1 30.42 -22.71 42.07
N ILE A 2 29.34 -23.22 42.69
CA ILE A 2 27.99 -23.30 42.10
C ILE A 2 27.48 -21.96 41.55
N ALA A 3 27.60 -20.86 42.31
CA ALA A 3 27.15 -19.54 41.85
C ALA A 3 27.83 -19.05 40.55
N LYS A 4 29.13 -19.34 40.39
CA LYS A 4 29.87 -19.00 39.15
C LYS A 4 29.37 -19.81 37.95
N LEU A 5 29.08 -21.10 38.16
CA LEU A 5 28.53 -21.97 37.10
C LEU A 5 27.13 -21.52 36.68
N LEU A 6 26.27 -21.19 37.64
CA LEU A 6 24.92 -20.66 37.36
C LEU A 6 24.98 -19.35 36.58
N TRP A 7 25.89 -18.45 36.95
CA TRP A 7 26.09 -17.19 36.22
C TRP A 7 26.55 -17.41 34.77
N ILE A 8 27.54 -18.28 34.56
CA ILE A 8 28.01 -18.61 33.21
C ILE A 8 26.88 -19.25 32.38
N ALA A 9 26.11 -20.16 32.98
CA ALA A 9 24.97 -20.78 32.31
C ALA A 9 23.90 -19.75 31.91
N ALA A 10 23.59 -18.79 32.79
CA ALA A 10 22.66 -17.71 32.49
C ALA A 10 23.16 -16.80 31.34
N LEU A 11 24.46 -16.47 31.33
CA LEU A 11 25.07 -15.71 30.24
C LEU A 11 25.02 -16.48 28.91
N LEU A 12 25.33 -17.78 28.90
CA LEU A 12 25.23 -18.62 27.71
C LEU A 12 23.79 -18.70 27.19
N ALA A 13 22.82 -18.91 28.08
CA ALA A 13 21.41 -18.94 27.71
C ALA A 13 20.96 -17.61 27.08
N THR A 14 21.38 -16.48 27.67
CA THR A 14 21.11 -15.14 27.13
C THR A 14 21.74 -14.95 25.75
N GLY A 15 22.98 -15.41 25.58
CA GLY A 15 23.69 -15.38 24.30
C GLY A 15 22.95 -16.15 23.20
N VAL A 16 22.46 -17.36 23.52
CA VAL A 16 21.66 -18.18 22.58
C VAL A 16 20.37 -17.46 22.17
N VAL A 17 19.64 -16.89 23.13
CA VAL A 17 18.42 -16.12 22.85
C VAL A 17 18.73 -14.92 21.95
N ALA A 18 19.80 -14.18 22.25
CA ALA A 18 20.21 -13.03 21.45
C ALA A 18 20.58 -13.43 20.01
N VAL A 19 21.34 -14.52 19.84
CA VAL A 19 21.70 -15.04 18.51
C VAL A 19 20.44 -15.36 17.70
N PHE A 20 19.51 -16.16 18.24
CA PHE A 20 18.30 -16.51 17.48
C PHE A 20 17.38 -15.31 17.20
N ALA A 21 17.30 -14.34 18.12
CA ALA A 21 16.57 -13.11 17.87
C ALA A 21 17.19 -12.27 16.74
N GLN A 22 18.53 -12.22 16.65
CA GLN A 22 19.22 -11.53 15.56
C GLN A 22 19.10 -12.28 14.24
N VAL A 23 19.21 -13.62 14.25
CA VAL A 23 19.00 -14.44 13.05
C VAL A 23 17.57 -14.27 12.55
N ASP A 24 16.55 -14.30 13.42
CA ASP A 24 15.17 -14.01 13.03
C ASP A 24 15.02 -12.62 12.39
N ARG A 25 15.64 -11.59 12.98
CA ARG A 25 15.63 -10.25 12.39
C ARG A 25 16.30 -10.20 11.02
N GLN A 26 17.41 -10.93 10.84
CA GLN A 26 18.17 -10.99 9.59
C GLN A 26 17.38 -11.65 8.45
N VAL A 27 16.42 -12.53 8.76
CA VAL A 27 15.52 -13.14 7.76
C VAL A 27 14.77 -12.12 6.92
N ARG A 28 14.55 -10.89 7.43
CA ARG A 28 13.97 -9.79 6.63
C ARG A 28 14.77 -9.46 5.38
N TYR A 29 16.09 -9.64 5.43
CA TYR A 29 17.01 -9.30 4.36
C TYR A 29 17.59 -10.56 3.68
N GLN A 30 17.62 -11.69 4.39
CA GLN A 30 18.15 -12.98 3.94
C GLN A 30 17.15 -14.11 4.21
N PRO A 31 16.13 -14.29 3.35
CA PRO A 31 15.10 -15.32 3.50
C PRO A 31 15.61 -16.74 3.70
N GLU A 32 16.78 -17.07 3.15
CA GLU A 32 17.45 -18.36 3.23
C GLU A 32 17.79 -18.79 4.66
N LEU A 33 17.85 -17.86 5.62
CA LEU A 33 18.07 -18.17 7.03
C LEU A 33 16.83 -18.71 7.75
N THR A 34 15.66 -18.67 7.12
CA THR A 34 14.37 -19.10 7.71
C THR A 34 14.41 -20.48 8.37
N PRO A 35 15.02 -21.53 7.76
CA PRO A 35 15.08 -22.86 8.37
C PRO A 35 15.96 -22.95 9.63
N LEU A 36 16.88 -21.99 9.82
CA LEU A 36 17.80 -21.95 10.96
C LEU A 36 17.16 -21.37 12.23
N VAL A 37 16.00 -20.71 12.11
CA VAL A 37 15.32 -20.05 13.22
C VAL A 37 14.34 -21.03 13.88
N PRO A 38 14.57 -21.44 15.14
CA PRO A 38 13.63 -22.30 15.83
C PRO A 38 12.27 -21.61 15.97
N ARG A 39 11.18 -22.38 15.92
CA ARG A 39 9.81 -21.82 16.00
C ARG A 39 9.60 -20.95 17.24
N ALA A 40 10.22 -21.25 18.39
CA ALA A 40 10.11 -20.43 19.59
C ALA A 40 10.63 -18.98 19.41
N PHE A 41 11.54 -18.76 18.48
CA PHE A 41 12.15 -17.46 18.18
C PHE A 41 11.69 -16.85 16.86
N SER A 42 10.74 -17.48 16.16
CA SER A 42 10.35 -17.07 14.81
C SER A 42 9.31 -15.95 14.82
N GLY A 43 9.75 -14.72 14.61
CA GLY A 43 8.90 -13.57 14.37
C GLY A 43 8.82 -13.22 12.89
N PHE A 44 9.97 -12.94 12.26
CA PHE A 44 10.07 -12.67 10.82
C PHE A 44 10.22 -13.95 10.00
N ALA A 45 10.89 -14.96 10.54
CA ALA A 45 10.98 -16.28 9.94
C ALA A 45 9.60 -16.94 9.78
N ALA A 46 8.66 -16.69 10.71
CA ALA A 46 7.30 -17.18 10.57
C ALA A 46 6.58 -16.54 9.37
N ALA A 47 6.70 -15.22 9.19
CA ALA A 47 6.14 -14.54 8.02
C ALA A 47 6.79 -15.03 6.72
N GLN A 48 8.11 -15.24 6.74
CA GLN A 48 8.82 -15.75 5.56
C GLN A 48 8.42 -17.17 5.19
N ARG A 49 8.16 -18.05 6.17
CA ARG A 49 7.58 -19.39 5.90
C ARG A 49 6.25 -19.28 5.16
N VAL A 50 5.33 -18.42 5.62
CA VAL A 50 4.06 -18.21 4.93
C VAL A 50 4.26 -17.73 3.50
N ARG A 51 5.19 -16.78 3.27
CA ARG A 51 5.51 -16.31 1.90
C ARG A 51 6.09 -17.44 1.04
N THR A 52 6.97 -18.27 1.59
CA THR A 52 7.53 -19.42 0.88
C THR A 52 6.44 -20.44 0.54
N ASP A 53 5.56 -20.78 1.49
CA ASP A 53 4.44 -21.71 1.26
C ASP A 53 3.46 -21.17 0.20
N ILE A 54 3.19 -19.86 0.20
CA ILE A 54 2.42 -19.18 -0.85
C ILE A 54 3.14 -19.24 -2.20
N GLY A 55 4.44 -18.97 -2.23
CA GLY A 55 5.25 -18.96 -3.45
C GLY A 55 5.44 -20.34 -4.09
N THR A 56 5.35 -21.42 -3.29
CA THR A 56 5.35 -22.81 -3.76
C THR A 56 3.94 -23.37 -3.97
N GLU A 57 2.91 -22.52 -3.85
CA GLU A 57 1.50 -22.88 -4.00
C GLU A 57 1.03 -24.02 -3.08
N ASN A 58 1.72 -24.22 -1.94
CA ASN A 58 1.31 -25.17 -0.92
C ASN A 58 0.31 -24.51 0.03
N TRP A 59 -0.94 -24.36 -0.43
CA TRP A 59 -1.97 -23.57 0.24
C TRP A 59 -2.33 -24.09 1.64
N ASP A 60 -2.36 -25.41 1.82
CA ASP A 60 -2.60 -26.03 3.13
C ASP A 60 -1.49 -25.70 4.13
N ALA A 61 -0.22 -25.79 3.71
CA ALA A 61 0.91 -25.38 4.54
C ALA A 61 0.86 -23.87 4.82
N ALA A 62 0.57 -23.06 3.80
CA ALA A 62 0.46 -21.61 3.94
C ALA A 62 -0.62 -21.20 4.95
N ALA A 63 -1.80 -21.83 4.90
CA ALA A 63 -2.89 -21.56 5.84
C ALA A 63 -2.51 -21.92 7.27
N ASN A 64 -1.86 -23.06 7.48
CA ASN A 64 -1.37 -23.49 8.79
C ASN A 64 -0.28 -22.57 9.33
N SER A 65 0.73 -22.24 8.51
CA SER A 65 1.79 -21.30 8.83
C SER A 65 1.24 -19.90 9.15
N ALA A 66 0.21 -19.46 8.43
CA ALA A 66 -0.40 -18.14 8.64
C ALA A 66 -1.20 -18.06 9.94
N ARG A 67 -1.90 -19.15 10.31
CA ARG A 67 -2.56 -19.27 11.63
C ARG A 67 -1.52 -19.18 12.76
N ASP A 68 -0.43 -19.95 12.68
CA ASP A 68 0.67 -19.90 13.67
C ASP A 68 1.29 -18.49 13.74
N LEU A 69 1.49 -17.84 12.60
CA LEU A 69 1.98 -16.46 12.54
C LEU A 69 1.05 -15.48 13.27
N LEU A 70 -0.26 -15.55 13.03
CA LEU A 70 -1.22 -14.65 13.67
C LEU A 70 -1.34 -14.89 15.17
N LEU A 71 -1.31 -16.15 15.62
CA LEU A 71 -1.33 -16.48 17.05
C LEU A 71 -0.14 -15.85 17.79
N ARG A 72 1.02 -15.77 17.14
CA ARG A 72 2.25 -15.20 17.73
C ARG A 72 2.35 -13.69 17.56
N ARG A 73 1.90 -13.17 16.41
CA ARG A 73 2.09 -11.77 16.00
C ARG A 73 0.82 -11.23 15.33
N PRO A 74 -0.26 -10.99 16.10
CA PRO A 74 -1.54 -10.58 15.53
C PRO A 74 -1.56 -9.11 15.09
N ILE A 75 -0.53 -8.32 15.42
CA ILE A 75 -0.54 -6.85 15.25
C ILE A 75 -0.22 -6.40 13.81
N PRO A 76 0.85 -6.84 13.12
CA PRO A 76 1.18 -6.30 11.80
C PRO A 76 0.06 -6.51 10.77
N ALA A 77 -0.28 -5.48 9.99
CA ALA A 77 -1.30 -5.58 8.93
C ALA A 77 -0.90 -6.61 7.86
N GLU A 78 0.38 -6.63 7.48
CA GLU A 78 0.93 -7.59 6.53
C GLU A 78 0.65 -9.06 6.93
N ASN A 79 0.71 -9.39 8.23
CA ASN A 79 0.41 -10.74 8.69
C ASN A 79 -1.06 -11.12 8.44
N LEU A 80 -1.99 -10.17 8.59
CA LEU A 80 -3.40 -10.39 8.26
C LEU A 80 -3.59 -10.55 6.75
N THR A 81 -2.85 -9.83 5.93
CA THR A 81 -2.87 -9.99 4.47
C THR A 81 -2.35 -11.37 4.05
N LEU A 82 -1.24 -11.81 4.62
CA LEU A 82 -0.70 -13.15 4.36
C LEU A 82 -1.70 -14.25 4.77
N PHE A 83 -2.35 -14.08 5.92
CA PHE A 83 -3.43 -14.97 6.35
C PHE A 83 -4.62 -14.94 5.39
N ALA A 84 -5.10 -13.76 5.01
CA ALA A 84 -6.22 -13.64 4.09
C ALA A 84 -5.92 -14.31 2.75
N LEU A 85 -4.73 -14.10 2.20
CA LEU A 85 -4.30 -14.72 0.95
C LEU A 85 -4.23 -16.25 1.06
N ALA A 86 -3.62 -16.76 2.13
CA ALA A 86 -3.53 -18.21 2.35
C ALA A 86 -4.91 -18.85 2.53
N MET A 87 -5.82 -18.22 3.27
CA MET A 87 -7.18 -18.71 3.49
C MET A 87 -8.01 -18.68 2.21
N ALA A 88 -7.97 -17.59 1.43
CA ALA A 88 -8.69 -17.49 0.16
C ALA A 88 -8.25 -18.58 -0.83
N ARG A 89 -6.94 -18.81 -0.95
CA ARG A 89 -6.40 -19.85 -1.84
C ARG A 89 -6.69 -21.27 -1.38
N SER A 90 -6.99 -21.45 -0.10
CA SER A 90 -7.42 -22.73 0.48
C SER A 90 -8.95 -22.89 0.51
N GLY A 91 -9.70 -22.02 -0.18
CA GLY A 91 -11.17 -22.07 -0.24
C GLY A 91 -11.88 -21.64 1.05
N GLN A 92 -11.20 -20.95 1.97
CA GLN A 92 -11.75 -20.48 3.25
C GLN A 92 -12.07 -18.98 3.20
N ASP A 93 -12.93 -18.59 2.26
CA ASP A 93 -13.25 -17.18 2.00
C ASP A 93 -13.89 -16.46 3.21
N GLU A 94 -14.65 -17.18 4.02
CA GLU A 94 -15.27 -16.66 5.25
C GLU A 94 -14.23 -16.11 6.25
N ALA A 95 -13.03 -16.68 6.27
CA ALA A 95 -11.93 -16.19 7.09
C ALA A 95 -11.07 -15.15 6.36
N ALA A 96 -10.96 -15.27 5.03
CA ALA A 96 -10.10 -14.42 4.22
C ALA A 96 -10.59 -12.98 4.14
N ILE A 97 -11.88 -12.78 3.84
CA ILE A 97 -12.49 -11.45 3.67
C ILE A 97 -12.32 -10.57 4.92
N PRO A 98 -12.78 -10.99 6.12
CA PRO A 98 -12.67 -10.14 7.31
C PRO A 98 -11.22 -9.87 7.71
N ALA A 99 -10.30 -10.81 7.45
CA ALA A 99 -8.88 -10.60 7.70
C ALA A 99 -8.28 -9.55 6.76
N LEU A 100 -8.63 -9.58 5.47
CA LEU A 100 -8.16 -8.60 4.49
C LEU A 100 -8.70 -7.20 4.81
N GLU A 101 -9.98 -7.10 5.19
CA GLU A 101 -10.54 -5.83 5.65
C GLU A 101 -9.86 -5.32 6.92
N ALA A 102 -9.61 -6.20 7.89
CA ALA A 102 -8.90 -5.86 9.11
C ALA A 102 -7.47 -5.38 8.80
N SER A 103 -6.79 -5.99 7.82
CA SER A 103 -5.50 -5.51 7.33
C SER A 103 -5.60 -4.11 6.75
N ALA A 104 -6.56 -3.87 5.85
CA ALA A 104 -6.76 -2.58 5.20
C ALA A 104 -7.10 -1.46 6.20
N ARG A 105 -7.83 -1.77 7.29
CA ARG A 105 -8.12 -0.82 8.37
C ARG A 105 -6.90 -0.53 9.24
N ARG A 106 -6.04 -1.52 9.47
CA ARG A 106 -4.91 -1.40 10.40
C ARG A 106 -3.69 -0.71 9.80
N GLY A 107 -3.39 -0.98 8.53
CA GLY A 107 -2.17 -0.49 7.89
C GLY A 107 -2.45 0.17 6.56
N TRP A 108 -2.37 1.50 6.51
CA TRP A 108 -2.46 2.22 5.23
C TRP A 108 -1.28 1.91 4.29
N ARG A 109 -0.15 1.44 4.85
CA ARG A 109 1.06 1.08 4.09
C ARG A 109 1.07 -0.38 3.59
N GLU A 110 0.02 -1.15 3.80
CA GLU A 110 -0.04 -2.54 3.33
C GLU A 110 -0.71 -2.57 1.94
N PRO A 111 0.08 -2.65 0.84
CA PRO A 111 -0.42 -2.36 -0.49
C PRO A 111 -1.43 -3.40 -1.00
N VAL A 112 -1.33 -4.67 -0.63
CA VAL A 112 -2.24 -5.71 -1.16
C VAL A 112 -3.65 -5.53 -0.61
N ALA A 113 -3.80 -5.26 0.68
CA ALA A 113 -5.08 -4.99 1.31
C ALA A 113 -5.64 -3.63 0.90
N GLN A 114 -4.79 -2.60 0.73
CA GLN A 114 -5.26 -1.33 0.15
C GLN A 114 -5.77 -1.52 -1.30
N LEU A 115 -5.10 -2.36 -2.10
CA LEU A 115 -5.50 -2.66 -3.47
C LEU A 115 -6.86 -3.37 -3.51
N ALA A 116 -7.01 -4.44 -2.73
CA ALA A 116 -8.26 -5.16 -2.65
C ALA A 116 -9.41 -4.27 -2.14
N ALA A 117 -9.16 -3.48 -1.10
CA ALA A 117 -10.15 -2.55 -0.56
C ALA A 117 -10.52 -1.45 -1.57
N ALA A 118 -9.56 -0.94 -2.37
CA ALA A 118 -9.83 0.03 -3.43
C ALA A 118 -10.72 -0.56 -4.53
N ARG A 119 -10.45 -1.81 -4.95
CA ARG A 119 -11.25 -2.53 -5.94
C ARG A 119 -12.68 -2.76 -5.45
N ALA A 120 -12.85 -3.22 -4.21
CA ALA A 120 -14.16 -3.41 -3.61
C ALA A 120 -14.93 -2.08 -3.51
N ALA A 121 -14.27 -1.01 -3.06
CA ALA A 121 -14.88 0.31 -2.97
C ALA A 121 -15.36 0.81 -4.34
N LEU A 122 -14.54 0.71 -5.39
CA LEU A 122 -14.94 1.07 -6.76
C LEU A 122 -16.11 0.22 -7.26
N ALA A 123 -16.08 -1.09 -7.04
CA ALA A 123 -17.16 -1.99 -7.46
C ALA A 123 -18.50 -1.67 -6.75
N SER A 124 -18.43 -1.20 -5.50
CA SER A 124 -19.59 -0.76 -4.72
C SER A 124 -20.00 0.71 -4.95
N ASN A 125 -19.33 1.43 -5.86
CA ASN A 125 -19.49 2.87 -6.08
C ASN A 125 -19.20 3.75 -4.84
N ASP A 126 -18.42 3.27 -3.86
CA ASP A 126 -17.94 4.07 -2.73
C ASP A 126 -16.69 4.87 -3.15
N ALA A 127 -16.95 6.02 -3.79
CA ALA A 127 -15.91 6.92 -4.29
C ALA A 127 -14.98 7.43 -3.17
N THR A 128 -15.50 7.70 -1.97
CA THR A 128 -14.74 8.23 -0.85
C THR A 128 -13.76 7.20 -0.31
N ALA A 129 -14.22 5.96 -0.08
CA ALA A 129 -13.31 4.89 0.31
C ALA A 129 -12.27 4.62 -0.79
N ALA A 130 -12.70 4.50 -2.04
CA ALA A 130 -11.80 4.26 -3.17
C ALA A 130 -10.69 5.34 -3.26
N ALA A 131 -11.05 6.63 -3.17
CA ALA A 131 -10.10 7.73 -3.20
C ALA A 131 -9.04 7.64 -2.09
N ARG A 132 -9.45 7.32 -0.86
CA ARG A 132 -8.52 7.16 0.27
C ARG A 132 -7.56 5.98 0.06
N ARG A 133 -8.07 4.85 -0.42
CA ARG A 133 -7.27 3.64 -0.69
C ARG A 133 -6.29 3.85 -1.84
N VAL A 134 -6.74 4.42 -2.96
CA VAL A 134 -5.89 4.78 -4.10
C VAL A 134 -4.80 5.77 -3.70
N SER A 135 -5.15 6.82 -2.93
CA SER A 135 -4.15 7.77 -2.44
C SER A 135 -3.12 7.12 -1.50
N ALA A 136 -3.52 6.13 -0.70
CA ALA A 136 -2.59 5.36 0.12
C ALA A 136 -1.61 4.53 -0.74
N LEU A 137 -2.11 3.83 -1.77
CA LEU A 137 -1.28 3.08 -2.71
C LEU A 137 -0.27 3.98 -3.44
N LEU A 138 -0.73 5.12 -3.94
CA LEU A 138 0.11 6.13 -4.58
C LEU A 138 1.22 6.63 -3.65
N ALA A 139 0.94 6.78 -2.36
CA ALA A 139 1.93 7.23 -1.38
C ALA A 139 2.96 6.15 -1.00
N VAL A 140 2.59 4.86 -1.06
CA VAL A 140 3.52 3.74 -0.82
C VAL A 140 4.44 3.54 -2.02
N GLY A 141 3.90 3.65 -3.24
CA GLY A 141 4.66 3.50 -4.49
C GLY A 141 4.83 2.04 -4.95
N GLU A 142 4.38 1.07 -4.17
CA GLU A 142 4.26 -0.34 -4.57
C GLU A 142 2.96 -0.58 -5.36
N LEU A 143 2.93 -1.62 -6.20
CA LEU A 143 1.79 -1.95 -7.09
C LEU A 143 1.36 -0.76 -7.95
N ARG A 144 2.35 -0.01 -8.46
CA ARG A 144 2.14 1.27 -9.11
C ARG A 144 1.16 1.20 -10.28
N ASP A 145 1.28 0.20 -11.15
CA ASP A 145 0.40 0.08 -12.32
C ASP A 145 -1.05 -0.18 -11.91
N ASP A 146 -1.29 -1.09 -10.96
CA ASP A 146 -2.63 -1.32 -10.42
C ASP A 146 -3.21 -0.06 -9.75
N ALA A 147 -2.39 0.66 -8.98
CA ALA A 147 -2.79 1.90 -8.34
C ALA A 147 -3.18 2.98 -9.37
N LEU A 148 -2.43 3.07 -10.48
CA LEU A 148 -2.72 3.96 -11.59
C LEU A 148 -3.99 3.56 -12.34
N ASP A 149 -4.25 2.27 -12.53
CA ASP A 149 -5.50 1.80 -13.14
C ASP A 149 -6.72 2.10 -12.28
N LEU A 150 -6.62 1.89 -10.96
CA LEU A 150 -7.67 2.25 -10.03
C LEU A 150 -7.90 3.76 -9.98
N LEU A 151 -6.82 4.55 -10.01
CA LEU A 151 -6.93 6.01 -10.12
C LEU A 151 -7.66 6.40 -11.41
N ALA A 152 -7.28 5.84 -12.55
CA ALA A 152 -7.94 6.12 -13.81
C ALA A 152 -9.42 5.71 -13.78
N GLY A 153 -9.75 4.56 -13.19
CA GLY A 153 -11.13 4.11 -12.97
C GLY A 153 -11.94 5.08 -12.09
N LEU A 154 -11.36 5.49 -10.96
CA LEU A 154 -11.96 6.44 -10.02
C LEU A 154 -12.28 7.79 -10.70
N LEU A 155 -11.36 8.31 -11.52
CA LEU A 155 -11.51 9.63 -12.13
C LEU A 155 -12.51 9.68 -13.30
N ARG A 156 -13.07 8.55 -13.74
CA ARG A 156 -14.10 8.52 -14.80
C ARG A 156 -15.40 9.18 -14.36
N SER A 157 -15.80 9.03 -13.10
CA SER A 157 -17.05 9.60 -12.56
C SER A 157 -16.85 10.98 -11.94
N SER A 158 -17.92 11.78 -11.83
CA SER A 158 -17.91 13.07 -11.13
C SER A 158 -17.56 12.89 -9.66
N GLU A 159 -18.24 11.94 -9.04
CA GLU A 159 -18.17 11.62 -7.61
C GLU A 159 -16.76 11.15 -7.26
N GLY A 160 -16.14 10.33 -8.13
CA GLY A 160 -14.77 9.86 -7.94
C GLY A 160 -13.72 10.97 -8.05
N ARG A 161 -13.92 11.93 -8.97
CA ARG A 161 -13.05 13.12 -9.05
C ARG A 161 -13.18 13.99 -7.81
N GLU A 162 -14.39 14.26 -7.36
CA GLU A 162 -14.66 15.05 -6.14
C GLU A 162 -14.05 14.39 -4.90
N ALA A 163 -14.28 13.09 -4.72
CA ALA A 163 -13.69 12.32 -3.63
C ALA A 163 -12.15 12.34 -3.67
N PHE A 164 -11.54 12.19 -4.84
CA PHE A 164 -10.09 12.24 -4.96
C PHE A 164 -9.53 13.65 -4.68
N VAL A 165 -10.20 14.70 -5.16
CA VAL A 165 -9.82 16.09 -4.87
C VAL A 165 -9.89 16.38 -3.38
N SER A 166 -10.94 15.93 -2.68
CA SER A 166 -11.03 16.05 -1.22
C SER A 166 -9.81 15.43 -0.52
N VAL A 167 -9.39 14.23 -0.93
CA VAL A 167 -8.19 13.58 -0.37
C VAL A 167 -6.90 14.36 -0.69
N LEU A 168 -6.82 15.02 -1.85
CA LEU A 168 -5.67 15.86 -2.22
C LEU A 168 -5.62 17.17 -1.43
N ALA A 169 -6.76 17.74 -1.09
CA ALA A 169 -6.86 18.93 -0.26
C ALA A 169 -6.36 18.65 1.17
N ASP A 170 -6.66 17.46 1.70
CA ASP A 170 -6.26 17.05 3.06
C ASP A 170 -4.75 16.70 3.20
N ARG A 171 -4.04 16.46 2.08
CA ARG A 171 -2.66 15.91 2.11
C ARG A 171 -1.63 16.85 1.50
N THR A 172 -0.88 17.55 2.34
CA THR A 172 0.26 18.38 1.90
C THR A 172 1.41 17.53 1.36
N GLY A 173 1.96 17.90 0.20
CA GLY A 173 3.16 17.30 -0.41
C GLY A 173 2.90 16.16 -1.40
N ALA A 174 1.68 15.64 -1.49
CA ALA A 174 1.33 14.57 -2.43
C ALA A 174 0.78 15.08 -3.78
N GLN A 175 0.52 16.39 -3.90
CA GLN A 175 -0.21 16.98 -5.03
C GLN A 175 0.53 16.79 -6.36
N ASP A 176 1.84 17.09 -6.41
CA ASP A 176 2.62 16.98 -7.65
C ASP A 176 2.81 15.54 -8.11
N TYR A 177 2.98 14.63 -7.15
CA TYR A 177 3.00 13.19 -7.44
C TYR A 177 1.66 12.73 -8.00
N ALA A 178 0.54 13.10 -7.36
CA ALA A 178 -0.80 12.77 -7.83
C ALA A 178 -1.07 13.35 -9.23
N LEU A 179 -0.64 14.59 -9.50
CA LEU A 179 -0.75 15.20 -10.82
C LEU A 179 -0.01 14.39 -11.89
N THR A 180 1.21 13.92 -11.57
CA THR A 180 1.97 13.03 -12.44
C THR A 180 1.22 11.71 -12.67
N ALA A 181 0.74 11.08 -11.61
CA ALA A 181 0.03 9.81 -11.64
C ALA A 181 -1.24 9.89 -12.50
N MET A 182 -2.07 10.91 -12.31
CA MET A 182 -3.27 11.15 -13.12
C MET A 182 -2.91 11.25 -14.60
N SER A 183 -1.92 12.09 -14.95
CA SER A 183 -1.51 12.31 -16.34
C SER A 183 -0.90 11.08 -17.02
N ALA A 184 -0.44 10.10 -16.26
CA ALA A 184 0.21 8.91 -16.79
C ALA A 184 -0.77 7.80 -17.21
N ARG A 185 -2.00 7.78 -16.66
CA ARG A 185 -2.95 6.67 -16.89
C ARG A 185 -4.41 7.10 -17.10
N ALA A 186 -4.84 8.20 -16.48
CA ALA A 186 -6.22 8.67 -16.64
C ALA A 186 -6.43 9.36 -17.99
N ALA A 187 -7.66 9.33 -18.50
CA ALA A 187 -7.98 10.00 -19.75
C ALA A 187 -7.68 11.52 -19.66
N PRO A 188 -7.23 12.16 -20.75
CA PRO A 188 -6.85 13.59 -20.75
C PRO A 188 -7.96 14.50 -20.23
N ARG A 189 -9.20 14.21 -20.64
CA ARG A 189 -10.39 14.93 -20.22
C ARG A 189 -10.64 14.82 -18.71
N ASP A 190 -10.47 13.64 -18.14
CA ASP A 190 -10.70 13.36 -16.72
C ASP A 190 -9.61 13.99 -15.87
N THR A 191 -8.35 13.89 -16.31
CA THR A 191 -7.22 14.61 -15.71
C THR A 191 -7.50 16.11 -15.70
N ALA A 192 -7.89 16.69 -16.83
CA ALA A 192 -8.13 18.13 -16.93
C ALA A 192 -9.27 18.60 -16.03
N ARG A 193 -10.36 17.83 -15.95
CA ARG A 193 -11.49 18.11 -15.05
C ARG A 193 -11.08 18.04 -13.58
N THR A 194 -10.32 17.00 -13.21
CA THR A 194 -9.85 16.80 -11.83
C THR A 194 -8.90 17.92 -11.41
N VAL A 195 -7.98 18.35 -12.28
CA VAL A 195 -7.07 19.47 -11.99
C VAL A 195 -7.83 20.79 -11.85
N THR A 196 -8.81 21.07 -12.73
CA THR A 196 -9.66 22.26 -12.58
C THR A 196 -10.41 22.26 -11.25
N LEU A 197 -10.98 21.11 -10.87
CA LEU A 197 -11.71 20.95 -9.61
C LEU A 197 -10.78 21.13 -8.40
N ALA A 198 -9.63 20.47 -8.40
CA ALA A 198 -8.62 20.61 -7.34
C ALA A 198 -8.18 22.07 -7.15
N LEU A 199 -7.94 22.80 -8.24
CA LEU A 199 -7.57 24.21 -8.21
C LEU A 199 -8.69 25.14 -7.69
N ALA A 200 -9.95 24.74 -7.82
CA ALA A 200 -11.10 25.44 -7.25
C ALA A 200 -11.21 25.21 -5.74
N GLU A 201 -10.91 23.99 -5.28
CA GLU A 201 -10.83 23.59 -3.85
C GLU A 201 -9.54 24.06 -3.15
N GLY A 202 -8.75 24.93 -3.78
CA GLY A 202 -7.54 25.49 -3.18
C GLY A 202 -6.32 24.56 -3.19
N VAL A 203 -6.39 23.38 -3.81
CA VAL A 203 -5.24 22.49 -3.98
C VAL A 203 -4.16 23.19 -4.81
N THR A 204 -2.94 23.25 -4.28
CA THR A 204 -1.81 23.85 -4.97
C THR A 204 -0.95 22.80 -5.66
N PHE A 205 -0.56 23.07 -6.90
CA PHE A 205 0.42 22.28 -7.65
C PHE A 205 1.62 23.16 -8.00
N SER A 206 2.80 22.57 -8.19
CA SER A 206 3.93 23.33 -8.71
C SER A 206 3.67 23.77 -10.15
N CYS A 207 4.04 25.01 -10.45
CA CYS A 207 3.86 25.57 -11.79
C CYS A 207 4.67 24.84 -12.86
N ALA A 208 5.78 24.21 -12.49
CA ALA A 208 6.52 23.34 -13.38
C ALA A 208 5.68 22.12 -13.78
N GLN A 209 5.01 21.47 -12.82
CA GLN A 209 4.20 20.29 -13.07
C GLN A 209 2.93 20.61 -13.86
N LEU A 210 2.21 21.68 -13.48
CA LEU A 210 1.03 22.14 -14.23
C LEU A 210 1.37 22.46 -15.69
N ARG A 211 2.54 23.05 -15.94
CA ARG A 211 3.00 23.36 -17.31
C ARG A 211 3.27 22.08 -18.10
N ARG A 212 3.95 21.09 -17.51
CA ARG A 212 4.22 19.79 -18.14
C ARG A 212 2.92 19.08 -18.52
N VAL A 213 1.98 18.95 -17.58
CA VAL A 213 0.69 18.31 -17.83
C VAL A 213 -0.15 19.11 -18.82
N GLY A 214 -0.19 20.45 -18.69
CA GLY A 214 -0.91 21.31 -19.64
C GLY A 214 -0.39 21.21 -21.08
N GLN A 215 0.92 21.08 -21.26
CA GLN A 215 1.52 20.84 -22.59
C GLN A 215 1.18 19.45 -23.14
N ALA A 216 1.15 18.42 -22.30
CA ALA A 216 0.71 17.08 -22.70
C ALA A 216 -0.75 17.10 -23.18
N LEU A 217 -1.66 17.67 -22.37
CA LEU A 217 -3.08 17.80 -22.72
C LEU A 217 -3.30 18.60 -24.02
N LYS A 218 -2.52 19.68 -24.23
CA LYS A 218 -2.58 20.47 -25.47
C LYS A 218 -2.18 19.66 -26.70
N ARG A 219 -1.14 18.82 -26.62
CA ARG A 219 -0.71 17.96 -27.74
C ARG A 219 -1.78 16.95 -28.12
N GLU A 220 -2.59 16.52 -27.16
CA GLU A 220 -3.68 15.56 -27.34
C GLU A 220 -5.00 16.22 -27.73
N GLY A 221 -5.01 17.54 -27.99
CA GLY A 221 -6.19 18.28 -28.44
C GLY A 221 -7.22 18.58 -27.33
N TYR A 222 -6.93 18.24 -26.08
CA TYR A 222 -7.85 18.47 -24.96
C TYR A 222 -7.55 19.76 -24.22
N GLY A 223 -8.56 20.64 -24.16
CA GLY A 223 -8.58 21.76 -23.22
C GLY A 223 -7.47 22.79 -23.44
N ALA A 224 -7.22 23.19 -24.69
CA ALA A 224 -6.29 24.28 -25.02
C ALA A 224 -6.56 25.54 -24.18
N ASP A 225 -7.83 25.83 -23.88
CA ASP A 225 -8.24 26.98 -23.06
C ASP A 225 -8.02 26.74 -21.57
N ARG A 226 -8.26 25.51 -21.08
CA ARG A 226 -8.01 25.14 -19.67
C ARG A 226 -6.51 25.11 -19.34
N GLY A 227 -5.69 24.63 -20.28
CA GLY A 227 -4.23 24.66 -20.16
C GLY A 227 -3.68 26.07 -20.08
N ARG A 228 -4.24 27.02 -20.86
CA ARG A 228 -3.90 28.45 -20.75
C ARG A 228 -4.29 29.02 -19.38
N LEU A 229 -5.49 28.72 -18.89
CA LEU A 229 -5.97 29.21 -17.60
C LEU A 229 -5.04 28.84 -16.43
N TRP A 230 -4.45 27.64 -16.44
CA TRP A 230 -3.48 27.26 -15.40
C TRP A 230 -2.13 27.96 -15.57
N GLN A 231 -1.68 28.17 -16.81
CA GLN A 231 -0.44 28.88 -17.10
C GLN A 231 -0.52 30.35 -16.66
N ASP A 232 -1.65 31.01 -16.92
CA ASP A 232 -1.89 32.40 -16.52
C ASP A 232 -1.89 32.55 -14.99
N ARG A 233 -2.52 31.60 -14.28
CA ARG A 233 -2.49 31.57 -12.80
C ARG A 233 -1.08 31.42 -12.25
N CYS A 234 -0.23 30.66 -12.94
CA CYS A 234 1.18 30.49 -12.60
C CYS A 234 2.05 31.70 -12.95
N ALA A 235 1.71 32.46 -13.99
CA ALA A 235 2.43 33.68 -14.35
C ALA A 235 2.22 34.80 -13.32
N ARG A 236 1.00 34.92 -12.77
CA ARG A 236 0.64 35.95 -11.77
C ARG A 236 1.22 35.75 -10.36
N ARG A 237 1.81 34.58 -10.09
CA ARG A 237 2.43 34.24 -8.78
C ARG A 237 3.95 34.44 -8.74
N ARG A 238 4.55 34.89 -9.84
CA ARG A 238 5.96 35.30 -9.90
C ARG A 238 6.09 36.77 -9.58
#